data_AF-A0A538PAA1-F1
#
_entry.id   AF-A0A538PAA1-F1
#
_cell.length_a   1.000
_cell.length_b   1.000
_cell.length_c   1.000
_cell.angle_alpha   90.00
_cell.angle_beta   90.00
_cell.angle_gamma   90.00
#
_symmetry.space_group_name_H-M   'P 1'
#
loop_
_entity.id
_entity.type
_entity.pdbx_description
1 polymer ?
#
loop_
_entity_poly.entity_id
_entity_poly.type
_entity_poly.pdbx_seq_one_letter_code
_entity_poly.pdbx_strand_id
1 'polypeptide(L)'
;LVVIAIIAILAGLLLPALSKAKTNARTVHCASNMRNWGLATIMYLGDYNDRLPLFGELSSDYTKAFWHAKLAPYVAKQTQDGKLFNQTDVFNYELRRCPGGGFGPPPFSRATPESTNWNCWIGANFGAFGSP
;
A
#
# COMPACT_ATOMS: atom_id res chain seq x y z
N LEU A 1 2.54 37.06 29.89
CA LEU A 1 1.67 37.21 28.70
C LEU A 1 2.47 37.22 27.40
N VAL A 2 3.52 38.05 27.27
CA VAL A 2 4.35 38.19 26.05
C VAL A 2 4.92 36.87 25.51
N VAL A 3 5.45 36.00 26.38
CA VAL A 3 6.07 34.73 25.95
C VAL A 3 5.08 33.79 25.25
N ILE A 4 3.84 33.72 25.76
CA ILE A 4 2.80 32.87 25.18
C ILE A 4 2.42 33.38 23.78
N ALA A 5 2.39 34.70 23.58
CA ALA A 5 2.11 35.30 22.27
C ALA A 5 3.19 34.95 21.23
N ILE A 6 4.47 34.95 21.62
CA ILE A 6 5.58 34.60 20.71
C ILE A 6 5.53 33.12 20.33
N ILE A 7 5.28 32.22 21.30
CA ILE A 7 5.15 30.77 21.03
C ILE A 7 4.00 30.51 20.06
N ALA A 8 2.85 31.19 20.23
CA ALA A 8 1.70 31.03 19.35
C ALA A 8 1.99 31.44 17.90
N ILE A 9 2.73 32.54 17.69
CA ILE A 9 3.13 33.00 16.35
C ILE A 9 4.09 31.99 15.69
N LEU A 10 5.11 31.54 16.44
CA LEU A 10 6.08 30.56 15.94
C LEU A 10 5.41 29.22 15.60
N ALA A 11 4.51 28.73 16.46
CA ALA A 11 3.74 27.53 16.21
C ALA A 11 2.83 27.68 14.98
N GLY A 12 2.18 28.84 14.81
CA GLY A 12 1.33 29.15 13.66
C GLY A 12 2.06 29.06 12.32
N LEU A 13 3.34 29.43 12.27
CA LEU A 13 4.18 29.32 11.07
C LEU A 13 4.70 27.89 10.83
N LEU A 14 4.89 27.10 11.89
CA LEU A 14 5.41 25.74 11.81
C LEU A 14 4.35 24.69 11.42
N LEU A 15 3.09 24.88 11.83
CA LEU A 15 1.99 23.95 11.53
C LEU A 15 1.77 23.66 10.03
N PRO A 16 1.70 24.66 9.13
CA PRO A 16 1.53 24.39 7.71
C PRO A 16 2.74 23.67 7.09
N ALA A 17 3.96 24.02 7.51
CA ALA A 17 5.18 23.35 7.07
C ALA A 17 5.22 21.88 7.55
N LEU A 18 4.84 21.63 8.80
CA LEU A 18 4.80 20.28 9.39
C LEU A 18 3.73 19.41 8.73
N SER A 19 2.56 19.97 8.39
CA SER A 19 1.51 19.26 7.67
C SER A 19 2.01 18.76 6.31
N LYS A 20 2.67 19.62 5.53
CA LYS A 20 3.27 19.26 4.23
C LYS A 20 4.44 18.27 4.37
N ALA A 21 5.28 18.42 5.40
CA ALA A 21 6.35 17.47 5.68
C ALA A 21 5.79 16.07 6.00
N LYS A 22 4.71 16.00 6.78
CA LYS A 22 4.03 14.74 7.14
C LYS A 22 3.43 14.04 5.92
N THR A 23 2.80 14.78 5.00
CA THR A 23 2.27 14.18 3.75
C THR A 23 3.40 13.64 2.89
N ASN A 24 4.50 14.38 2.75
CA ASN A 24 5.66 13.93 1.98
C ASN A 24 6.30 12.66 2.59
N ALA A 25 6.45 12.62 3.92
CA ALA A 25 6.97 11.45 4.62
C ALA A 25 6.13 10.19 4.36
N ARG A 26 4.79 10.34 4.34
CA ARG A 26 3.87 9.23 4.00
C ARG A 26 4.08 8.74 2.57
N THR A 27 4.26 9.66 1.62
CA THR A 27 4.53 9.32 0.21
C THR A 27 5.86 8.57 0.06
N VAL A 28 6.92 9.04 0.71
CA VAL A 28 8.25 8.38 0.69
C VAL A 28 8.16 6.97 1.28
N HIS A 29 7.44 6.79 2.38
CA HIS A 29 7.22 5.47 2.97
C HIS A 29 6.47 4.53 2.01
N CYS A 30 5.41 5.01 1.36
CA CYS A 30 4.69 4.23 0.36
C CYS A 30 5.59 3.85 -0.83
N ALA A 31 6.40 4.79 -1.34
CA ALA A 31 7.35 4.54 -2.41
C ALA A 31 8.41 3.50 -2.03
N SER A 32 8.92 3.54 -0.79
CA SER A 32 9.84 2.53 -0.26
C SER A 32 9.18 1.14 -0.22
N ASN A 33 7.94 1.06 0.25
CA ASN A 33 7.18 -0.18 0.26
C ASN A 33 6.96 -0.74 -1.15
N MET A 34 6.61 0.13 -2.12
CA MET A 34 6.47 -0.25 -3.53
C MET A 34 7.77 -0.78 -4.11
N ARG A 35 8.91 -0.15 -3.78
CA ARG A 35 10.23 -0.63 -4.21
C ARG A 35 10.49 -2.05 -3.69
N ASN A 36 10.16 -2.36 -2.44
CA ASN A 36 10.33 -3.69 -1.88
C ASN A 36 9.48 -4.74 -2.62
N TRP A 37 8.25 -4.42 -3.02
CA TRP A 37 7.42 -5.29 -3.88
C TRP A 37 7.99 -5.43 -5.29
N GLY A 38 8.56 -4.37 -5.86
CA GLY A 38 9.24 -4.41 -7.15
C GLY A 38 10.44 -5.37 -7.12
N LEU A 39 11.27 -5.28 -6.08
CA LEU A 39 12.39 -6.21 -5.86
C LEU A 39 11.90 -7.65 -5.69
N ALA A 40 10.86 -7.88 -4.89
CA ALA A 40 10.25 -9.20 -4.74
C ALA A 40 9.77 -9.78 -6.07
N THR A 41 9.19 -8.94 -6.93
CA THR A 41 8.76 -9.34 -8.28
C THR A 41 9.94 -9.73 -9.16
N ILE A 42 11.04 -8.98 -9.11
CA ILE A 42 12.26 -9.29 -9.87
C ILE A 42 12.85 -10.63 -9.41
N MET A 43 12.89 -10.89 -8.10
CA MET A 43 13.36 -12.17 -7.57
C MET A 43 12.46 -13.33 -8.02
N TYR A 44 11.14 -13.13 -8.00
CA TYR A 44 10.19 -14.12 -8.50
C TYR A 44 10.39 -14.41 -9.99
N LEU A 45 10.66 -13.41 -10.83
CA LEU A 45 10.94 -13.63 -12.25
C LEU A 45 12.13 -14.57 -12.46
N GLY A 46 13.19 -14.40 -11.65
CA GLY A 46 14.37 -15.27 -11.68
C GLY A 46 14.06 -16.74 -11.36
N ASP A 47 13.12 -17.00 -10.46
CA ASP A 47 12.75 -18.36 -10.05
C ASP A 47 11.69 -19.00 -10.97
N TYR A 48 10.93 -18.21 -11.73
CA TYR A 48 9.75 -18.65 -12.49
C TYR A 48 9.87 -18.45 -14.01
N ASN A 49 11.09 -18.50 -14.57
CA ASN A 49 11.36 -18.36 -16.01
C ASN A 49 10.79 -17.06 -16.60
N ASP A 50 11.05 -15.91 -15.96
CA ASP A 50 10.59 -14.59 -16.37
C ASP A 50 9.06 -14.43 -16.46
N ARG A 51 8.31 -15.28 -15.75
CA ARG A 51 6.85 -15.19 -15.67
C ARG A 51 6.43 -14.31 -14.50
N LEU A 52 5.57 -13.34 -14.76
CA LEU A 52 4.94 -12.55 -13.71
C LEU A 52 3.97 -13.41 -12.89
N PRO A 53 3.82 -13.15 -11.58
CA PRO A 53 2.82 -13.83 -10.78
C PRO A 53 1.42 -13.42 -11.25
N LEU A 54 0.55 -14.40 -11.49
CA LEU A 54 -0.86 -14.13 -11.77
C LEU A 54 -1.51 -13.49 -10.54
N PHE A 55 -2.44 -12.55 -10.78
CA PHE A 55 -3.18 -11.86 -9.71
C PHE A 55 -3.78 -12.86 -8.72
N GLY A 56 -4.43 -13.90 -9.24
CA GLY A 56 -4.94 -15.08 -8.55
C GLY A 56 -5.20 -16.17 -9.60
N GLU A 57 -5.72 -17.32 -9.17
CA GLU A 57 -6.27 -18.28 -10.12
C GLU A 57 -7.57 -17.71 -10.71
N LEU A 58 -7.91 -18.03 -11.97
CA LEU A 58 -9.17 -17.63 -12.64
C LEU A 58 -10.38 -18.38 -12.05
N SER A 59 -10.45 -18.45 -10.73
CA SER A 59 -11.44 -19.19 -9.95
C SER A 59 -12.12 -18.22 -8.98
N SER A 60 -13.35 -18.54 -8.60
CA SER A 60 -14.06 -17.85 -7.50
C SER A 60 -13.56 -18.26 -6.11
N ASP A 61 -12.48 -19.05 -6.04
CA ASP A 61 -11.91 -19.54 -4.80
C ASP A 61 -10.88 -18.56 -4.21
N TYR A 62 -11.38 -17.71 -3.31
CA TYR A 62 -10.56 -16.73 -2.58
C TYR A 62 -9.68 -17.34 -1.47
N THR A 63 -9.69 -18.67 -1.31
CA THR A 63 -8.74 -19.39 -0.42
C THR A 63 -7.41 -19.68 -1.11
N LYS A 64 -7.33 -19.51 -2.44
CA LYS A 64 -6.10 -19.67 -3.21
C LYS A 64 -5.16 -18.48 -3.07
N ALA A 65 -3.87 -18.75 -3.26
CA ALA A 65 -2.82 -17.74 -3.13
C ALA A 65 -2.89 -16.69 -4.25
N PHE A 66 -3.17 -15.45 -3.88
CA PHE A 66 -3.02 -14.27 -4.75
C PHE A 66 -1.54 -13.92 -4.98
N TRP A 67 -1.25 -13.06 -5.96
CA TRP A 67 0.11 -12.69 -6.36
C TRP A 67 1.02 -12.33 -5.18
N HIS A 68 0.57 -11.49 -4.25
CA HIS A 68 1.41 -11.13 -3.12
C HIS A 68 1.55 -12.20 -2.02
N ALA A 69 0.75 -13.26 -2.02
CA ALA A 69 1.07 -14.48 -1.28
C ALA A 69 2.18 -15.30 -1.99
N LYS A 70 2.22 -15.29 -3.33
CA LYS A 70 3.34 -15.88 -4.10
C LYS A 70 4.65 -15.10 -3.92
N LEU A 71 4.55 -13.79 -3.74
CA LEU A 71 5.70 -12.93 -3.48
C LEU A 71 6.10 -12.82 -2.00
N ALA A 72 5.27 -13.30 -1.07
CA ALA A 72 5.55 -13.28 0.37
C ALA A 72 6.93 -13.82 0.78
N PRO A 73 7.45 -14.95 0.23
CA PRO A 73 8.76 -15.46 0.62
C PRO A 73 9.91 -14.49 0.31
N TYR A 74 9.81 -13.70 -0.77
CA TYR A 74 10.83 -12.73 -1.17
C TYR A 74 10.86 -11.47 -0.30
N VAL A 75 9.84 -11.28 0.53
CA VAL A 75 9.76 -10.20 1.54
C VAL A 75 9.81 -10.78 2.97
N ALA A 76 10.37 -11.98 3.12
CA ALA A 76 10.53 -12.68 4.40
C ALA A 76 9.21 -12.86 5.17
N LYS A 77 8.11 -13.17 4.46
CA LYS A 77 6.81 -13.52 5.05
C LYS A 77 6.35 -14.91 4.66
N GLN A 78 5.59 -15.52 5.55
CA GLN A 78 4.98 -16.83 5.35
C GLN A 78 3.59 -16.70 4.73
N THR A 79 3.29 -17.60 3.82
CA THR A 79 1.97 -17.74 3.20
C THR A 79 1.11 -18.65 4.08
N GLN A 80 -0.15 -18.27 4.31
CA GLN A 80 -1.11 -19.10 5.04
C GLN A 80 -2.08 -19.72 4.05
N ASP A 81 -2.03 -21.04 3.91
CA ASP A 81 -2.92 -21.80 3.02
C ASP A 81 -4.27 -22.10 3.69
N GLY A 82 -5.34 -22.16 2.89
CA GLY A 82 -6.68 -22.55 3.36
C GLY A 82 -7.47 -21.45 4.11
N LYS A 83 -6.94 -20.23 4.18
CA LYS A 83 -7.67 -19.06 4.70
C LYS A 83 -8.10 -18.15 3.55
N LEU A 84 -9.20 -17.42 3.76
CA LEU A 84 -9.59 -16.35 2.84
C LEU A 84 -8.46 -15.32 2.77
N PHE A 85 -8.17 -14.82 1.57
CA PHE A 85 -7.10 -13.84 1.34
C PHE A 85 -7.12 -12.66 2.32
N ASN A 86 -8.31 -12.09 2.57
CA ASN A 86 -8.49 -10.94 3.49
C ASN A 86 -8.20 -11.26 4.97
N GLN A 87 -8.03 -12.54 5.34
CA GLN A 87 -7.72 -13.01 6.69
C GLN A 87 -6.25 -13.44 6.84
N THR A 88 -5.46 -13.37 5.78
CA THR A 88 -4.05 -13.78 5.83
C THR A 88 -3.16 -12.69 6.45
N ASP A 89 -2.06 -13.10 7.10
CA ASP A 89 -1.05 -12.15 7.61
C ASP A 89 -0.43 -11.32 6.48
N VAL A 90 -0.33 -11.90 5.28
CA VAL A 90 0.20 -11.22 4.09
C VAL A 90 -0.73 -10.09 3.66
N PHE A 91 -2.05 -10.24 3.84
CA PHE A 91 -3.02 -9.18 3.55
C PHE A 91 -2.87 -7.99 4.49
N ASN A 92 -2.69 -8.24 5.79
CA ASN A 92 -2.51 -7.21 6.80
C ASN A 92 -1.05 -6.71 6.92
N TYR A 93 -0.19 -7.13 6.01
CA TYR A 93 1.23 -6.86 6.09
C TYR A 93 1.53 -5.36 5.93
N GLU A 94 2.35 -4.79 6.82
CA GLU A 94 2.74 -3.37 6.79
C GLU A 94 3.40 -2.95 5.49
N LEU A 95 4.14 -3.85 4.84
CA LEU A 95 4.74 -3.59 3.54
C LEU A 95 3.68 -3.40 2.44
N ARG A 96 2.46 -3.89 2.62
CA ARG A 96 1.35 -3.56 1.71
C ARG A 96 0.68 -2.25 2.07
N ARG A 97 0.95 -1.62 3.22
CA ARG A 97 0.28 -0.36 3.59
C ARG A 97 0.98 0.85 3.01
N CYS A 98 0.19 1.80 2.51
CA CYS A 98 0.63 3.14 2.18
C CYS A 98 -0.01 4.13 3.17
N PRO A 99 0.78 4.76 4.07
CA PRO A 99 0.27 5.52 5.22
C PRO A 99 -0.39 6.88 4.89
N GLY A 100 -0.81 7.08 3.63
CA GLY A 100 -1.56 8.25 3.15
C GLY A 100 -2.92 7.92 2.54
N GLY A 101 -3.25 6.63 2.35
CA GLY A 101 -4.56 6.24 1.83
C GLY A 101 -5.60 6.03 2.95
N GLY A 102 -6.88 6.07 2.57
CA GLY A 102 -8.02 5.62 3.37
C GLY A 102 -8.73 4.43 2.71
N PHE A 103 -9.68 3.83 3.44
CA PHE A 103 -10.63 2.91 2.82
C PHE A 103 -11.58 3.70 1.93
N GLY A 104 -11.66 3.34 0.64
CA GLY A 104 -12.49 4.04 -0.34
C GLY A 104 -11.75 4.44 -1.61
N PRO A 105 -12.49 4.90 -2.64
CA PRO A 105 -11.92 5.29 -3.92
C PRO A 105 -10.88 6.42 -3.76
N PRO A 106 -9.82 6.44 -4.58
CA PRO A 106 -8.95 7.61 -4.64
C PRO A 106 -9.77 8.85 -5.02
N PRO A 107 -9.36 10.08 -4.64
CA PRO A 107 -10.12 11.30 -4.88
C PRO A 107 -10.51 11.55 -6.36
N PHE A 108 -9.78 10.94 -7.30
CA PHE A 108 -9.97 11.09 -8.74
C PHE A 108 -10.74 9.92 -9.39
N SER A 109 -11.14 8.91 -8.60
CA SER A 109 -11.91 7.78 -9.11
C SER A 109 -13.38 8.18 -9.31
N ARG A 110 -13.91 7.86 -10.50
CA ARG A 110 -15.35 7.98 -10.81
C ARG A 110 -16.17 6.78 -10.32
N ALA A 111 -15.53 5.75 -9.76
CA ALA A 111 -16.21 4.57 -9.24
C ALA A 111 -16.96 4.90 -7.93
N THR A 112 -18.14 4.30 -7.79
CA THR A 112 -18.91 4.30 -6.53
C THR A 112 -18.06 3.72 -5.39
N PRO A 113 -18.19 4.23 -4.15
CA PRO A 113 -17.43 3.71 -3.02
C PRO A 113 -17.86 2.28 -2.70
N GLU A 114 -17.16 1.30 -3.27
CA GLU A 114 -17.29 -0.10 -2.90
C GLU A 114 -16.16 -0.50 -1.95
N SER A 115 -16.42 -1.51 -1.11
CA SER A 115 -15.46 -2.06 -0.14
C SER A 115 -14.18 -2.64 -0.78
N THR A 116 -14.12 -2.66 -2.11
CA THR A 116 -13.03 -3.13 -2.96
C THR A 116 -12.13 -2.00 -3.49
N ASN A 117 -12.43 -0.74 -3.18
CA ASN A 117 -11.60 0.40 -3.55
C ASN A 117 -10.54 0.67 -2.46
N TRP A 118 -9.35 0.12 -2.66
CA TRP A 118 -8.23 0.22 -1.72
C TRP A 118 -7.21 1.22 -2.26
N ASN A 119 -7.15 2.43 -1.70
CA ASN A 119 -6.05 3.37 -1.97
C ASN A 119 -4.97 3.36 -0.86
N CYS A 120 -5.27 2.72 0.27
CA CYS A 120 -4.36 2.56 1.41
C CYS A 120 -3.48 1.31 1.37
N TRP A 121 -3.72 0.41 0.41
CA TRP A 121 -2.94 -0.80 0.25
C TRP A 121 -2.34 -0.89 -1.15
N ILE A 122 -1.07 -1.29 -1.21
CA ILE A 122 -0.36 -1.71 -2.41
C ILE A 122 -1.01 -3.03 -2.84
N GLY A 123 -1.98 -2.92 -3.76
CA GLY A 123 -2.74 -4.02 -4.32
C GLY A 123 -2.67 -4.04 -5.85
N ALA A 124 -3.48 -4.90 -6.49
CA ALA A 124 -3.49 -5.07 -7.94
C ALA A 124 -4.01 -3.88 -8.75
N ASN A 125 -4.58 -2.86 -8.09
CA ASN A 125 -4.73 -1.54 -8.67
C ASN A 125 -3.41 -0.76 -8.56
N PHE A 126 -2.31 -1.36 -9.03
CA PHE A 126 -1.06 -0.64 -9.26
C PHE A 126 -1.34 0.49 -10.25
N GLY A 127 -1.54 1.71 -9.74
CA GLY A 127 -1.71 2.91 -10.56
C GLY A 127 -3.00 2.98 -11.40
N ALA A 128 -4.00 2.11 -11.20
CA ALA A 128 -5.12 2.01 -12.14
C ALA A 128 -6.09 3.22 -12.17
N PHE A 129 -6.03 4.17 -11.23
CA PHE A 129 -6.94 5.33 -11.23
C PHE A 129 -6.31 6.63 -10.69
N GLY A 130 -5.06 6.88 -11.04
CA GLY A 130 -4.43 8.20 -10.85
C GLY A 130 -3.93 8.73 -12.18
N SER A 131 -4.68 9.65 -12.80
CA SER A 131 -4.07 10.56 -13.78
C SER A 131 -3.00 11.39 -13.06
N PRO A 132 -1.78 11.51 -13.63
CA PRO A 132 -0.67 12.23 -13.00
C PRO A 132 -1.01 13.69 -12.66
#